data_AF-A0A9E4XK81-F1
#
_entry.id   AF-A0A9E4XK81-F1
#
_cell.length_a   1.000
_cell.length_b   1.000
_cell.length_c   1.000
_cell.angle_alpha   90.00
_cell.angle_beta   90.00
_cell.angle_gamma   90.00
#
_symmetry.space_group_name_H-M   'P 1'
#
loop_
_entity.id
_entity.type
_entity.pdbx_description
1 polymer ?
#
loop_
_entity_poly.entity_id
_entity_poly.type
_entity_poly.pdbx_seq_one_letter_code
_entity_poly.pdbx_strand_id
1 'polypeptide(L)'
;DPYSRHDYEIRFYASHEIAVSSGQALAVEATGDEFEASRDNQTWTAGVKDRWQTRGVTDVSSAGSRQSPGPTYQDWAIVGNMVILCDGLDSEQALIRCRSLIDNFLPGEEG
;
A
#
# COMPACT_ATOMS: atom_id res chain seq x y z
N ASP A 1 -20.33 1.38 -4.67
CA ASP A 1 -20.47 2.85 -4.56
C ASP A 1 -19.46 3.49 -5.50
N PRO A 2 -19.87 4.32 -6.48
CA PRO A 2 -18.95 4.99 -7.41
C PRO A 2 -17.89 5.89 -6.72
N TYR A 3 -18.05 6.16 -5.42
CA TYR A 3 -17.10 6.93 -4.60
C TYR A 3 -16.19 6.06 -3.71
N SER A 4 -16.38 4.74 -3.66
CA SER A 4 -15.45 3.84 -2.95
C SER A 4 -14.30 3.44 -3.86
N ARG A 5 -13.41 4.39 -4.15
CA ARG A 5 -12.18 4.14 -4.89
C ARG A 5 -11.06 3.84 -3.91
N HIS A 6 -10.31 2.79 -4.21
CA HIS A 6 -9.17 2.35 -3.44
C HIS A 6 -7.91 2.49 -4.30
N ASP A 7 -6.86 3.04 -3.71
CA ASP A 7 -5.58 3.21 -4.39
C ASP A 7 -4.70 1.98 -4.14
N TYR A 8 -3.96 1.56 -5.17
CA TYR A 8 -3.02 0.46 -5.10
C TYR A 8 -1.75 0.81 -5.87
N GLU A 9 -0.60 0.40 -5.35
CA GLU A 9 0.63 0.35 -6.13
C GLU A 9 0.96 -1.12 -6.43
N ILE A 10 0.98 -1.48 -7.71
CA ILE A 10 1.28 -2.85 -8.16
C ILE A 10 2.62 -2.85 -8.87
N ARG A 11 3.58 -3.60 -8.32
CA ARG A 11 4.91 -3.78 -8.87
C ARG A 11 5.06 -5.18 -9.42
N PHE A 12 5.49 -5.30 -10.67
CA PHE A 12 5.76 -6.58 -11.33
C PHE A 12 7.26 -6.87 -11.28
N TYR A 13 7.61 -8.05 -10.80
CA TYR A 13 8.97 -8.56 -10.77
C TYR A 13 9.15 -9.65 -11.82
N ALA A 14 10.40 -9.96 -12.18
CA ALA A 14 10.67 -10.97 -13.20
C ALA A 14 10.28 -12.39 -12.75
N SER A 15 10.22 -12.65 -11.45
CA SER A 15 9.76 -13.93 -10.89
C SER A 15 9.21 -13.77 -9.47
N HIS A 16 8.57 -14.81 -8.95
CA HIS A 16 8.11 -14.85 -7.56
C HIS A 16 9.27 -14.75 -6.57
N GLU A 17 10.38 -15.46 -6.84
CA GLU A 17 11.57 -15.45 -6.00
C GLU A 17 12.16 -14.03 -5.88
N ILE A 18 12.12 -13.25 -6.96
CA ILE A 18 12.58 -11.85 -6.95
C ILE A 18 11.59 -10.97 -6.17
N ALA A 19 10.27 -11.17 -6.34
CA ALA A 19 9.25 -10.46 -5.58
C ALA A 19 9.43 -10.68 -4.07
N VAL A 20 9.72 -11.90 -3.63
CA VAL A 20 9.97 -12.23 -2.23
C VAL A 20 11.32 -11.68 -1.75
N SER A 21 12.41 -11.95 -2.48
CA SER A 21 13.77 -11.62 -2.02
C SER A 21 14.10 -10.14 -2.05
N SER A 22 13.57 -9.38 -3.02
CA SER A 22 13.81 -7.94 -3.16
C SER A 22 12.56 -7.10 -2.97
N GLY A 23 11.43 -7.56 -3.49
CA GLY A 23 10.19 -6.77 -3.50
C GLY A 23 9.59 -6.56 -2.13
N GLN A 24 9.72 -7.53 -1.23
CA GLN A 24 9.28 -7.44 0.16
C GLN A 24 9.93 -6.26 0.89
N ALA A 25 11.25 -6.11 0.85
CA ALA A 25 11.93 -5.01 1.54
C ALA A 25 11.49 -3.64 1.02
N LEU A 26 11.28 -3.54 -0.30
CA LEU A 26 10.77 -2.32 -0.96
C LEU A 26 9.30 -2.04 -0.65
N ALA A 27 8.52 -3.06 -0.27
CA ALA A 27 7.14 -2.89 0.18
C ALA A 27 7.13 -2.36 1.62
N VAL A 28 7.91 -2.99 2.50
CA VAL A 28 8.05 -2.61 3.91
C VAL A 28 8.47 -1.15 4.07
N GLU A 29 9.49 -0.67 3.33
CA GLU A 29 9.90 0.75 3.40
C GLU A 29 8.81 1.74 2.89
N ALA A 30 7.82 1.25 2.14
CA ALA A 30 6.82 2.05 1.46
C ALA A 30 5.43 1.99 2.13
N THR A 31 5.27 1.21 3.21
CA THR A 31 3.98 0.95 3.86
C THR A 31 4.08 1.03 5.38
N GLY A 32 2.94 1.25 6.03
CA GLY A 32 2.79 0.93 7.46
C GLY A 32 3.74 1.69 8.39
N ASP A 33 4.22 1.01 9.44
CA ASP A 33 4.99 1.62 10.52
C ASP A 33 6.48 1.82 10.16
N GLU A 34 7.01 0.98 9.27
CA GLU A 34 8.38 1.05 8.76
C GLU A 34 8.55 2.03 7.59
N PHE A 35 7.52 2.83 7.30
CA PHE A 35 7.52 3.76 6.19
C PHE A 35 8.67 4.78 6.25
N GLU A 36 9.48 4.81 5.21
CA GLU A 36 10.51 5.82 5.02
C GLU A 36 9.86 7.14 4.61
N ALA A 37 9.79 8.06 5.57
CA ALA A 37 9.14 9.36 5.46
C ALA A 37 9.89 10.37 4.57
N SER A 38 11.17 10.13 4.26
CA SER A 38 11.95 10.90 3.30
C SER A 38 11.80 10.34 1.88
N ARG A 39 11.23 11.15 0.99
CA ARG A 39 11.10 10.80 -0.44
C ARG A 39 12.43 10.48 -1.10
N ASP A 40 13.50 11.16 -0.68
CA ASP A 40 14.83 11.00 -1.26
C ASP A 40 15.52 9.70 -0.80
N ASN A 41 15.01 9.06 0.26
CA ASN A 41 15.54 7.81 0.80
C ASN A 41 14.79 6.57 0.32
N GLN A 42 13.61 6.72 -0.31
CA GLN A 42 12.90 5.58 -0.88
C GLN A 42 13.71 4.97 -2.03
N THR A 43 13.92 3.66 -1.96
CA THR A 43 14.68 2.94 -2.96
C THR A 43 13.93 2.88 -4.29
N TRP A 44 12.60 2.67 -4.23
CA TRP A 44 11.75 2.67 -5.43
C TRP A 44 11.19 4.06 -5.71
N THR A 45 11.67 4.72 -6.76
CA THR A 45 11.31 6.14 -7.04
C THR A 45 10.05 6.32 -7.89
N ALA A 46 9.63 5.32 -8.66
CA ALA A 46 8.41 5.41 -9.47
C ALA A 46 7.17 5.41 -8.56
N GLY A 47 6.27 6.39 -8.73
CA GLY A 47 5.10 6.53 -7.86
C GLY A 47 5.40 7.10 -6.46
N VAL A 48 6.64 7.53 -6.18
CA VAL A 48 7.04 8.03 -4.85
C VAL A 48 6.20 9.22 -4.38
N LYS A 49 5.59 10.01 -5.26
CA LYS A 49 4.73 11.12 -4.81
C LYS A 49 3.38 10.65 -4.27
N ASP A 50 2.89 9.51 -4.75
CA ASP A 50 1.54 8.99 -4.49
C ASP A 50 1.47 8.20 -3.18
N ARG A 51 2.62 7.79 -2.63
CA ARG A 51 2.74 7.06 -1.36
C ARG A 51 2.54 7.91 -0.11
N TRP A 52 2.41 9.23 -0.23
CA TRP A 52 2.20 10.11 0.91
C TRP A 52 0.76 10.60 0.91
N GLN A 53 0.04 10.33 1.99
CA GLN A 53 -1.24 10.95 2.27
C GLN A 53 -1.12 11.89 3.47
N THR A 54 -1.73 13.07 3.35
CA THR A 54 -1.96 13.94 4.50
C THR A 54 -3.08 13.31 5.33
N ARG A 55 -2.73 12.64 6.42
CA ARG A 55 -3.73 12.13 7.37
C ARG A 55 -4.38 13.31 8.09
N GLY A 56 -5.57 13.70 7.62
CA GLY A 56 -6.46 14.59 8.35
C GLY A 56 -7.11 13.82 9.47
N VAL A 57 -6.79 14.16 10.73
CA VAL A 57 -7.57 13.68 11.87
C VAL A 57 -9.03 14.06 11.67
N THR A 58 -9.94 13.11 11.87
CA THR A 58 -11.39 13.35 11.96
C THR A 58 -11.79 14.02 13.29
N ASP A 59 -10.82 14.43 14.12
CA ASP A 59 -11.08 15.17 15.34
C ASP A 59 -10.64 16.63 15.18
N VAL A 60 -11.60 17.45 14.74
CA VAL A 60 -11.48 18.90 14.52
C VAL A 60 -11.45 19.68 15.86
N SER A 61 -11.16 19.02 16.98
CA SER A 61 -11.37 19.57 18.33
C SER A 61 -10.10 19.96 19.09
N SER A 62 -8.90 19.83 18.49
CA SER A 62 -7.66 20.29 19.14
C SER A 62 -6.75 21.05 18.18
N ALA A 63 -6.47 22.31 18.51
CA ALA A 63 -5.57 23.23 17.80
C ALA A 63 -4.08 22.82 17.80
N GLY A 64 -3.79 21.53 17.96
CA GLY A 64 -2.44 20.94 18.03
C GLY A 64 -2.29 19.61 17.29
N SER A 65 -3.30 19.15 16.54
CA SER A 65 -3.22 17.91 15.75
C SER A 65 -2.20 18.05 14.63
N ARG A 66 -0.96 17.60 14.87
CA ARG A 66 0.08 17.54 13.85
C ARG A 66 -0.37 16.58 12.75
N GLN A 67 -0.72 17.13 11.59
CA GLN A 67 -0.90 16.38 10.36
C GLN A 67 0.48 15.89 9.91
N SER A 68 0.92 14.75 10.43
CA SER A 68 2.14 14.13 9.91
C SER A 68 1.78 13.43 8.60
N PRO A 69 2.51 13.69 7.50
CA PRO A 69 2.41 12.85 6.32
C PRO A 69 2.69 11.40 6.73
N GLY A 70 1.80 10.50 6.32
CA GLY A 70 1.97 9.06 6.55
C GLY A 70 1.81 8.31 5.23
N PRO A 71 2.09 6.99 5.22
CA PRO A 71 1.98 6.23 4.00
C PRO A 71 0.52 6.15 3.53
N THR A 72 0.29 6.30 2.22
CA THR A 72 -0.98 6.00 1.55
C THR A 72 -1.39 4.55 1.78
N TYR A 73 -0.39 3.67 1.71
CA TYR A 73 -0.55 2.23 1.81
C TYR A 73 -0.20 1.72 3.21
N GLN A 74 -1.11 1.03 3.88
CA GLN A 74 -0.88 0.58 5.25
C GLN A 74 -0.32 -0.83 5.35
N ASP A 75 -0.46 -1.62 4.29
CA ASP A 75 0.07 -2.95 4.22
C ASP A 75 0.26 -3.39 2.76
N TRP A 76 0.79 -4.59 2.56
CA TRP A 76 1.11 -5.13 1.25
C TRP A 76 0.90 -6.64 1.18
N ALA A 77 0.84 -7.16 -0.04
CA ALA A 77 0.75 -8.59 -0.33
C ALA A 77 1.64 -8.97 -1.51
N ILE A 78 2.08 -10.23 -1.55
CA ILE A 78 2.75 -10.83 -2.71
C ILE A 78 1.83 -11.87 -3.33
N VAL A 79 1.59 -11.77 -4.64
CA VAL A 79 0.82 -12.73 -5.45
C VAL A 79 1.58 -13.05 -6.73
N GLY A 80 2.05 -14.29 -6.87
CA GLY A 80 2.91 -14.67 -7.98
C GLY A 80 4.15 -13.77 -8.03
N ASN A 81 4.41 -13.13 -9.15
CA ASN A 81 5.51 -12.18 -9.32
C ASN A 81 5.14 -10.72 -9.04
N MET A 82 3.99 -10.46 -8.40
CA MET A 82 3.52 -9.11 -8.06
C MET A 82 3.71 -8.81 -6.58
N VAL A 83 4.07 -7.57 -6.27
CA VAL A 83 3.93 -6.96 -4.94
C VAL A 83 2.86 -5.88 -5.06
N ILE A 84 1.85 -5.94 -4.17
CA ILE A 84 0.71 -5.03 -4.16
C ILE A 84 0.74 -4.27 -2.84
N LEU A 85 0.84 -2.95 -2.88
CA LEU A 85 0.67 -2.08 -1.73
C LEU A 85 -0.79 -1.61 -1.68
N CYS A 86 -1.42 -1.73 -0.52
CA CYS A 86 -2.86 -1.55 -0.36
C CYS A 86 -3.18 -0.38 0.55
N ASP A 87 -4.08 0.49 0.07
CA ASP A 87 -4.54 1.63 0.85
C ASP A 87 -5.36 1.18 2.06
N GLY A 88 -5.44 2.01 3.07
CA GLY A 88 -6.15 1.67 4.30
C GLY A 88 -6.01 2.74 5.35
N LEU A 89 -6.93 2.76 6.32
CA LEU A 89 -6.71 3.55 7.53
C LEU A 89 -5.70 2.86 8.46
N ASP A 90 -5.65 1.53 8.41
CA ASP A 90 -4.81 0.65 9.19
C ASP A 90 -4.43 -0.60 8.35
N SER A 91 -3.55 -1.44 8.89
CA SER A 91 -3.07 -2.67 8.23
C SER A 91 -4.21 -3.66 7.95
N GLU A 92 -5.17 -3.82 8.89
CA GLU A 92 -6.30 -4.74 8.71
C GLU A 92 -7.15 -4.35 7.50
N GLN A 93 -7.53 -3.08 7.38
CA GLN A 93 -8.27 -2.58 6.23
C GLN A 93 -7.48 -2.73 4.92
N ALA A 94 -6.18 -2.46 4.94
CA ALA A 94 -5.34 -2.63 3.75
C ALA A 94 -5.29 -4.09 3.28
N LEU A 95 -5.12 -5.04 4.19
CA LEU A 95 -5.12 -6.46 3.86
C LEU A 95 -6.48 -6.94 3.34
N ILE A 96 -7.59 -6.47 3.91
CA ILE A 96 -8.94 -6.77 3.40
C ILE A 96 -9.11 -6.28 1.95
N ARG A 97 -8.61 -5.07 1.64
CA ARG A 97 -8.69 -4.49 0.29
C ARG A 97 -7.79 -5.22 -0.70
N CYS A 98 -6.55 -5.52 -0.31
CA CYS A 98 -5.63 -6.41 -1.03
C CYS A 98 -6.33 -7.72 -1.39
N ARG A 99 -6.91 -8.41 -0.40
CA ARG A 99 -7.63 -9.66 -0.61
C ARG A 99 -8.77 -9.51 -1.61
N SER A 100 -9.60 -8.48 -1.44
CA SER A 100 -10.72 -8.22 -2.36
C SER A 100 -10.24 -8.00 -3.80
N LEU A 101 -9.15 -7.25 -4.00
CA LEU A 101 -8.55 -7.05 -5.32
C LEU A 101 -8.05 -8.38 -5.92
N ILE A 102 -7.33 -9.17 -5.12
CA ILE A 102 -6.76 -10.45 -5.53
C ILE A 102 -7.85 -11.45 -5.92
N ASP A 103 -8.92 -11.54 -5.13
CA ASP A 103 -10.05 -12.43 -5.40
C ASP A 103 -10.73 -12.11 -6.75
N ASN A 104 -10.67 -10.84 -7.21
CA ASN A 104 -11.15 -10.44 -8.54
C ASN A 104 -10.21 -10.81 -9.70
N PHE A 105 -8.94 -11.14 -9.43
CA PHE A 105 -8.00 -11.59 -10.46
C PHE A 105 -8.11 -13.09 -10.77
N LEU A 106 -8.62 -13.86 -9.81
CA LEU A 106 -8.78 -15.29 -9.99
C LEU A 106 -10.02 -15.53 -10.85
N PRO A 107 -9.91 -16.22 -12.00
CA PRO A 107 -11.10 -16.68 -12.68
C PRO A 107 -11.89 -17.52 -11.68
N GLY A 108 -13.20 -17.24 -11.56
CA GLY A 108 -14.07 -18.09 -10.75
C GLY A 108 -13.86 -19.54 -11.19
N GLU A 109 -13.73 -20.46 -10.23
CA GLU A 109 -13.66 -21.88 -10.55
C GLU A 109 -15.01 -22.30 -11.15
N GLU A 110 -15.19 -22.07 -12.44
CA GLU A 110 -16.23 -22.73 -13.23
C GLU A 110 -15.75 -24.17 -13.44
N GLY A 111 -16.14 -25.02 -12.49
CA GLY A 111 -16.07 -26.47 -12.60
C GLY A 111 -17.14 -27.06 -13.51
#